data_AF-A0A1V5VJV9-F1
#
_entry.id   AF-A0A1V5VJV9-F1
#
_cell.length_a   1.000
_cell.length_b   1.000
_cell.length_c   1.000
_cell.angle_alpha   90.00
_cell.angle_beta   90.00
_cell.angle_gamma   90.00
#
_symmetry.space_group_name_H-M   'P 1'
#
loop_
_entity.id
_entity.type
_entity.pdbx_description
1 polymer ?
#
loop_
_entity_poly.entity_id
_entity_poly.type
_entity_poly.pdbx_seq_one_letter_code
_entity_poly.pdbx_strand_id
1 'polypeptide(L)' 'MENKCVICGCVGSDLAHLLPKSLYPEHYTNELNLVIMCRNCHILYDNDLNFRRKQVSLYNQICGFDIVGAAKYFRIYE' A
#
# COMPACT_ATOMS: atom_id res chain seq x y z
N MET A 1 3.14 -14.37 16.38
CA MET A 1 2.28 -13.89 15.26
C MET A 1 3.18 -13.87 14.04
N GLU A 2 2.91 -14.69 13.02
CA GLU A 2 3.75 -14.72 11.82
C GLU A 2 3.55 -13.39 11.07
N ASN A 3 4.64 -12.65 10.84
CA ASN A 3 4.62 -11.48 9.96
C ASN A 3 4.30 -11.97 8.55
N LYS A 4 3.04 -11.87 8.12
CA LYS A 4 2.61 -12.29 6.79
C LYS A 4 2.49 -11.08 5.87
N CYS A 5 2.94 -11.25 4.64
CA CYS A 5 2.71 -10.30 3.57
C CYS A 5 1.20 -10.18 3.32
N VAL A 6 0.69 -8.95 3.38
CA VAL A 6 -0.73 -8.65 3.14
C VAL A 6 -1.20 -8.99 1.72
N ILE A 7 -0.28 -9.10 0.75
CA ILE A 7 -0.60 -9.38 -0.66
C ILE A 7 -0.57 -10.88 -0.97
N CYS A 8 0.51 -11.60 -0.62
CA CYS A 8 0.69 -13.00 -1.03
C CYS A 8 0.59 -14.03 0.11
N GLY A 9 0.49 -13.59 1.36
CA GLY A 9 0.39 -14.48 2.52
C GLY A 9 1.70 -15.17 2.95
N CYS A 10 2.77 -15.10 2.14
CA CYS A 10 4.11 -15.55 2.52
C CYS A 10 4.68 -14.70 3.67
N VAL A 11 5.82 -15.10 4.23
CA VAL A 11 6.51 -14.33 5.27
C VAL A 11 6.87 -12.93 4.75
N GLY A 12 6.50 -11.91 5.51
CA GLY A 12 6.81 -10.51 5.27
C GLY A 12 7.90 -10.01 6.20
N SER A 13 8.76 -9.14 5.67
CA SER A 13 9.92 -8.57 6.37
C SER A 13 9.89 -7.05 6.40
N ASP A 14 9.11 -6.43 5.53
CA ASP A 14 9.15 -5.00 5.30
C ASP A 14 7.87 -4.35 5.84
N LEU A 15 8.06 -3.29 6.62
CA LEU A 15 7.00 -2.34 6.94
C LEU A 15 6.90 -1.35 5.78
N ALA A 16 5.79 -1.38 5.04
CA ALA A 16 5.55 -0.59 3.85
C ALA A 16 4.48 0.49 4.10
N HIS A 17 4.66 1.66 3.48
CA HIS A 17 3.65 2.71 3.42
C HIS A 17 2.76 2.51 2.20
N LEU A 18 1.44 2.44 2.39
CA LEU A 18 0.48 2.32 1.29
C LEU A 18 0.41 3.58 0.41
N LEU A 19 0.53 4.75 1.05
CA LEU A 19 0.77 6.06 0.45
C LEU A 19 2.17 6.54 0.85
N PRO A 20 3.08 6.79 -0.12
CA PRO A 20 4.48 7.05 0.18
C PRO A 20 4.69 8.41 0.87
N LYS A 21 5.56 8.43 1.88
CA LYS A 21 5.90 9.62 2.68
C LYS A 21 6.31 10.84 1.84
N SER A 22 6.98 10.62 0.70
CA SER A 22 7.44 11.69 -0.18
C SER A 22 6.30 12.45 -0.87
N LEU A 23 5.15 11.80 -1.05
CA LEU A 23 3.97 12.39 -1.69
C LEU A 23 2.86 12.74 -0.68
N TYR A 24 2.76 11.97 0.40
CA TYR A 24 1.71 12.09 1.42
C TYR A 24 2.31 12.09 2.83
N PRO A 25 3.15 13.08 3.19
CA PRO A 25 3.82 13.14 4.50
C PRO A 25 2.84 13.18 5.68
N GLU A 26 1.63 13.69 5.49
CA GLU A 26 0.55 13.74 6.48
C GLU A 26 0.12 12.36 6.99
N HIS A 27 0.32 11.30 6.20
CA HIS A 27 -0.06 9.92 6.56
C HIS A 27 1.13 9.10 7.08
N TYR A 28 2.29 9.70 7.33
CA TYR A 28 3.52 8.97 7.66
C TYR A 28 3.41 8.09 8.91
N THR A 29 2.71 8.57 9.95
CA THR A 29 2.51 7.86 11.23
C THR A 29 1.12 7.24 11.34
N ASN A 30 0.31 7.28 10.29
CA ASN A 30 -1.01 6.67 10.31
C ASN A 30 -0.87 5.14 10.24
N GLU A 31 -1.33 4.43 11.27
CA GLU A 31 -1.26 2.97 11.33
C GLU A 31 -2.03 2.29 10.18
N LEU A 32 -3.13 2.90 9.71
CA LEU A 32 -3.87 2.41 8.54
C LEU A 32 -3.10 2.59 7.22
N ASN A 33 -2.05 3.41 7.21
CA ASN A 33 -1.14 3.58 6.07
C ASN A 33 0.04 2.58 6.10
N LEU A 34 0.17 1.77 7.15
CA LEU A 34 1.29 0.86 7.36
C LEU A 34 0.83 -0.60 7.22
N VAL A 35 1.55 -1.38 6.42
CA VAL A 35 1.30 -2.81 6.24
C VAL A 35 2.59 -3.61 6.18
N ILE A 36 2.49 -4.92 6.48
CA ILE A 36 3.61 -5.84 6.29
C ILE A 36 3.58 -6.43 4.88
N MET A 37 4.71 -6.35 4.18
CA MET A 37 4.92 -6.97 2.87
C MET A 37 6.18 -7.83 2.83
N CYS A 38 6.21 -8.81 1.93
CA CYS A 38 7.48 -9.41 1.53
C CYS A 38 8.18 -8.47 0.55
N ARG A 39 9.51 -8.54 0.49
CA ARG A 39 10.34 -7.66 -0.37
C ARG A 39 9.86 -7.62 -1.83
N ASN A 40 9.49 -8.76 -2.40
CA ASN A 40 9.03 -8.83 -3.79
C ASN A 40 7.71 -8.07 -4.01
N CYS A 41 6.73 -8.28 -3.13
CA CYS A 41 5.44 -7.59 -3.24
C CYS A 41 5.60 -6.08 -3.00
N HIS A 42 6.47 -5.68 -2.07
CA HIS A 42 6.77 -4.27 -1.80
C HIS A 42 7.35 -3.58 -3.03
N ILE A 43 8.37 -4.18 -3.67
CA ILE A 43 8.97 -3.63 -4.90
C ILE A 43 7.94 -3.51 -6.02
N LEU A 44 7.10 -4.54 -6.22
CA LEU A 44 6.05 -4.51 -7.24
C LEU A 44 4.99 -3.45 -6.93
N TYR A 45 4.58 -3.30 -5.67
CA TYR A 45 3.61 -2.29 -5.27
C TYR A 45 4.12 -0.87 -5.57
N ASP A 46 5.38 -0.59 -5.25
CA ASP A 46 5.99 0.73 -5.47
C ASP A 46 6.24 1.05 -6.94
N ASN A 47 6.64 0.06 -7.75
CA ASN A 47 7.19 0.30 -9.09
C ASN A 47 6.28 -0.16 -10.24
N ASP A 48 5.28 -1.00 -10.00
CA ASP A 48 4.35 -1.50 -11.03
C ASP A 48 2.91 -1.02 -10.74
N LEU A 49 2.46 -0.05 -11.55
CA LEU A 49 1.11 0.51 -11.45
C LEU A 49 0.02 -0.53 -11.68
N ASN A 50 0.21 -1.47 -12.60
CA ASN A 50 -0.78 -2.51 -12.89
C ASN A 50 -0.85 -3.51 -11.73
N PHE A 51 0.28 -3.85 -11.12
CA PHE A 51 0.31 -4.66 -9.92
C PHE A 51 -0.41 -3.96 -8.76
N ARG A 52 -0.11 -2.68 -8.52
CA ARG A 52 -0.76 -1.86 -7.48
C ARG A 52 -2.27 -1.79 -7.67
N ARG A 53 -2.74 -1.48 -8.88
CA ARG A 53 -4.17 -1.39 -9.23
C ARG A 53 -4.95 -2.68 -8.95
N LYS A 54 -4.30 -3.85 -8.98
CA LYS A 54 -4.93 -5.13 -8.62
C LYS A 54 -5.16 -5.30 -7.10
N GLN A 55 -4.53 -4.50 -6.25
CA GLN A 55 -4.62 -4.60 -4.80
C GLN A 55 -5.85 -3.86 -4.26
N VAL A 56 -7.04 -4.34 -4.62
CA VAL A 56 -8.33 -3.70 -4.30
C VAL A 56 -8.56 -3.55 -2.80
N SER A 57 -8.14 -4.53 -1.99
CA SER A 57 -8.26 -4.45 -0.53
C SER A 57 -7.43 -3.32 0.06
N LEU A 58 -6.21 -3.10 -0.43
CA LEU A 58 -5.33 -2.02 0.00
C LEU A 58 -5.88 -0.66 -0.44
N TYR A 59 -6.40 -0.56 -1.66
CA TYR A 59 -7.11 0.64 -2.10
C TYR A 59 -8.26 1.00 -1.16
N ASN A 60 -9.12 0.02 -0.83
CA ASN A 60 -10.25 0.24 0.06
C ASN A 60 -9.82 0.64 1.48
N GLN A 61 -8.71 0.09 1.97
CA GLN A 61 -8.12 0.49 3.26
C GLN A 61 -7.69 1.96 3.24
N ILE A 62 -7.01 2.42 2.18
CA ILE A 62 -6.63 3.83 2.04
C ILE A 62 -7.88 4.72 1.95
N CYS A 63 -8.91 4.31 1.20
CA CYS A 63 -10.18 5.04 1.13
C CYS A 63 -10.85 5.25 2.49
N GLY A 64 -10.56 4.41 3.49
CA GLY A 64 -11.04 4.59 4.86
C GLY A 64 -10.54 5.85 5.54
N PHE A 65 -9.43 6.44 5.07
CA PHE A 65 -8.87 7.67 5.65
C PHE A 65 -8.50 8.75 4.61
N ASP A 66 -8.27 8.40 3.34
CA ASP A 66 -7.97 9.36 2.27
C ASP A 66 -8.36 8.82 0.89
N ILE A 67 -9.63 9.01 0.52
CA ILE A 67 -10.16 8.61 -0.79
C ILE A 67 -9.48 9.35 -1.96
N VAL A 68 -9.06 10.60 -1.76
CA VAL A 68 -8.44 11.41 -2.83
C VAL A 68 -7.01 10.95 -3.07
N GLY A 69 -6.24 10.73 -2.01
CA GLY A 69 -4.89 10.15 -2.07
C GLY A 69 -4.89 8.75 -2.66
N ALA A 70 -5.85 7.90 -2.26
CA ALA A 70 -6.03 6.57 -2.84
C ALA A 70 -6.25 6.66 -4.37
N ALA A 71 -7.19 7.49 -4.81
CA ALA A 71 -7.53 7.64 -6.21
C ALA A 71 -6.35 8.16 -7.05
N LYS A 72 -5.62 9.17 -6.54
CA LYS A 72 -4.42 9.71 -7.19
C LYS A 72 -3.30 8.68 -7.28
N TYR A 73 -3.00 7.98 -6.18
CA TYR A 73 -1.88 7.05 -6.13
C TYR A 73 -2.11 5.75 -6.93
N PHE A 74 -3.37 5.30 -7.01
CA PHE A 74 -3.76 4.14 -7.84
C PHE A 74 -4.08 4.54 -9.29
N ARG A 75 -4.16 5.84 -9.62
CA ARG A 75 -4.49 6.37 -10.95
C ARG A 75 -5.76 5.75 -11.54
N ILE A 76 -6.83 5.60 -10.76
CA ILE A 76 -8.07 4.92 -11.22
C ILE A 76 -8.99 5.80 -12.08
N TYR A 77 -8.79 7.11 -12.07
CA TYR A 77 -9.46 8.04 -12.97
C TYR A 77 -8.40 8.65 -13.88
N GLU A 78 -8.18 8.03 -15.04
CA GLU A 78 -7.46 8.63 -16.17
C GLU A 78 -8.40 8.70 -17.37
#